data_AF-A0A3D4RLK1-F1
#
_entry.id   AF-A0A3D4RLK1-F1
#
_cell.length_a   1.000
_cell.length_b   1.000
_cell.length_c   1.000
_cell.angle_alpha   90.00
_cell.angle_beta   90.00
_cell.angle_gamma   90.00
#
_symmetry.space_group_name_H-M   'P 1'
#
loop_
_entity.id
_entity.type
_entity.pdbx_description
1 polymer ?
#
loop_
_entity_poly.entity_id
_entity_poly.type
_entity_poly.pdbx_seq_one_letter_code
_entity_poly.pdbx_strand_id
1 'polypeptide(L)'
;AYRENCVIPPASTMKILTTATTIDMLGREYRFQTPVTYTGHICDGVLYGDLYIEGRGDPTFGSRYVGSRAFLYKWVRQLRDAGIKRITGSVIADASYFDADALNPAWLWEDAGNYYAPGIFALSYLDNTMNIVLKSGPVGSIAEVLNTTPNVPDIEFENHIRCTHISYDGAFVHGVPYSNRRYLVGSVPSNRQTF
;
A
#
# COMPACT_ATOMS: atom_id res chain seq x y z
N ALA A 1 28.81 17.10 -25.73
CA ALA A 1 27.58 16.35 -25.43
C ALA A 1 27.30 15.34 -26.55
N TYR A 2 26.55 14.27 -26.27
CA TYR A 2 26.19 13.24 -27.26
C TYR A 2 24.66 13.04 -27.28
N ARG A 3 24.03 13.28 -28.44
CA ARG A 3 22.56 13.13 -28.68
C ARG A 3 21.66 13.80 -27.62
N GLU A 4 22.02 14.98 -27.16
CA GLU A 4 21.33 15.69 -26.07
C GLU A 4 19.85 16.02 -26.31
N ASN A 5 19.42 16.14 -27.57
CA ASN A 5 18.02 16.45 -27.94
C ASN A 5 17.18 15.21 -28.28
N CYS A 6 17.70 14.00 -28.09
CA CYS A 6 16.97 12.76 -28.36
C CYS A 6 16.04 12.41 -27.18
N VAL A 7 14.74 12.31 -27.43
CA VAL A 7 13.76 11.88 -26.42
C VAL A 7 13.87 10.37 -26.20
N ILE A 8 14.11 9.96 -24.96
CA ILE A 8 14.21 8.55 -24.54
C ILE A 8 13.35 8.31 -23.30
N PRO A 9 12.83 7.08 -23.08
CA PRO A 9 12.16 6.74 -21.83
C PRO A 9 13.13 6.94 -20.65
N PRO A 10 12.81 7.85 -19.71
CA PRO A 10 13.76 8.20 -18.63
C PRO A 10 13.84 7.11 -17.55
N ALA A 11 12.93 6.14 -17.56
CA ALA A 11 12.73 5.20 -16.45
C ALA A 11 12.67 5.95 -15.11
N SER A 12 13.34 5.45 -14.07
CA SER A 12 13.35 6.09 -12.75
C SER A 12 14.07 7.44 -12.68
N THR A 13 14.81 7.87 -13.72
CA THR A 13 15.37 9.24 -13.73
C THR A 13 14.28 10.32 -13.81
N MET A 14 13.06 9.97 -14.23
CA MET A 14 11.88 10.84 -14.15
C MET A 14 11.64 11.36 -12.73
N LYS A 15 12.01 10.59 -11.69
CA LYS A 15 11.85 10.99 -10.29
C LYS A 15 12.59 12.29 -9.97
N ILE A 16 13.67 12.62 -10.68
CA ILE A 16 14.38 13.90 -10.50
C ILE A 16 13.45 15.08 -10.82
N LEU A 17 12.75 15.03 -11.95
CA LEU A 17 11.80 16.06 -12.36
C LEU A 17 10.61 16.11 -11.39
N THR A 18 10.01 14.96 -11.07
CA THR A 18 8.89 14.90 -10.12
C THR A 18 9.28 15.49 -8.76
N THR A 19 10.43 15.10 -8.19
CA THR A 19 10.90 15.63 -6.91
C THR A 19 11.18 17.13 -6.97
N ALA A 20 11.85 17.62 -8.02
CA ALA A 20 12.11 19.05 -8.17
C ALA A 20 10.80 19.86 -8.23
N THR A 21 9.84 19.41 -9.04
CA THR A 21 8.52 20.04 -9.17
C THR A 21 7.75 20.01 -7.85
N THR A 22 7.73 18.88 -7.14
CA THR A 22 7.05 18.79 -5.83
C THR A 22 7.67 19.76 -4.82
N ILE A 23 9.00 19.86 -4.77
CA ILE A 23 9.70 20.79 -3.87
C ILE A 23 9.38 22.25 -4.22
N ASP A 24 9.36 22.60 -5.50
CA ASP A 24 9.05 23.95 -5.98
C ASP A 24 7.59 24.35 -5.66
N MET A 25 6.65 23.44 -5.90
CA MET A 25 5.22 23.71 -5.70
C MET A 25 4.77 23.68 -4.23
N LEU A 26 5.24 22.70 -3.46
CA LEU A 26 4.76 22.46 -2.09
C LEU A 26 5.70 23.03 -1.02
N GLY A 27 6.97 23.25 -1.37
CA GLY A 27 8.03 23.61 -0.44
C GLY A 27 8.65 22.41 0.26
N ARG A 28 9.92 22.56 0.67
CA ARG A 28 10.71 21.52 1.35
C ARG A 28 10.13 21.09 2.70
N GLU A 29 9.42 22.01 3.36
CA GLU A 29 8.81 21.79 4.67
C GLU A 29 7.35 21.34 4.59
N TYR A 30 6.83 21.04 3.39
CA TYR A 30 5.50 20.48 3.27
C TYR A 30 5.35 19.21 4.11
N ARG A 31 4.21 19.08 4.77
CA ARG A 31 3.82 17.88 5.50
C ARG A 31 2.41 17.51 5.04
N PHE A 32 2.24 16.25 4.67
CA PHE A 32 0.91 15.71 4.42
C PHE A 32 0.07 15.83 5.68
N GLN A 33 -1.22 16.07 5.49
CA GLN A 33 -2.20 16.13 6.57
C GLN A 33 -3.23 15.02 6.35
N THR A 34 -3.50 14.25 7.39
CA THR A 34 -4.58 13.26 7.38
C THR A 34 -5.51 13.59 8.53
N PRO A 35 -6.54 14.43 8.28
CA PRO A 35 -7.50 14.81 9.31
C PRO A 35 -8.25 13.59 9.87
N VAL A 36 -8.53 13.65 11.16
CA VAL A 36 -9.47 12.74 11.82
C VAL A 36 -10.64 13.59 12.30
N THR A 37 -11.79 13.46 11.67
CA THR A 37 -12.99 14.29 11.88
C THR A 37 -14.15 13.43 12.35
N TYR A 38 -15.23 14.04 12.86
CA TYR A 38 -16.41 13.29 13.29
C TYR A 38 -17.70 14.05 12.99
N THR A 39 -18.80 13.31 12.90
CA THR A 39 -20.17 13.83 12.83
C THR A 39 -20.89 13.69 14.17
N GLY A 40 -22.02 14.38 14.33
CA GLY A 40 -22.83 14.27 15.54
C GLY A 40 -22.21 15.00 16.73
N HIS A 41 -22.31 14.41 17.92
CA HIS A 41 -21.90 15.07 19.16
C HIS A 41 -21.32 14.09 20.18
N ILE A 42 -20.55 14.62 21.12
CA ILE A 42 -19.93 13.86 22.21
C ILE A 42 -20.71 14.14 23.49
N CYS A 43 -21.20 13.09 24.15
CA CYS A 43 -21.89 13.17 25.44
C CYS A 43 -21.36 12.08 26.37
N ASP A 44 -20.95 12.44 27.59
CA ASP A 44 -20.37 11.54 28.60
C ASP A 44 -19.23 10.64 28.07
N GLY A 45 -18.45 11.17 27.14
CA GLY A 45 -17.36 10.49 26.46
C GLY A 45 -17.77 9.46 25.41
N VAL A 46 -19.02 9.51 24.96
CA VAL A 46 -19.54 8.72 23.84
C VAL A 46 -19.76 9.64 22.65
N LEU A 47 -19.12 9.32 21.53
CA LEU A 47 -19.39 9.95 20.24
C LEU A 47 -20.63 9.28 19.62
N TYR A 48 -21.72 10.05 19.55
CA TYR A 48 -22.96 9.71 18.87
C TYR A 48 -22.91 10.18 17.42
N GLY A 49 -22.12 9.49 16.61
CA GLY A 49 -21.87 9.78 15.21
C GLY A 49 -20.74 8.91 14.65
N ASP A 50 -20.31 9.24 13.43
CA ASP A 50 -19.24 8.54 12.72
C ASP A 50 -17.91 9.28 12.89
N LEU A 51 -16.82 8.52 12.88
CA LEU A 51 -15.45 9.03 12.85
C LEU A 51 -14.88 8.82 11.44
N TYR A 52 -14.28 9.85 10.85
CA TYR A 52 -13.68 9.81 9.53
C TYR A 52 -12.16 9.97 9.64
N ILE A 53 -11.43 9.17 8.88
CA ILE A 53 -9.99 9.29 8.64
C ILE A 53 -9.85 9.72 7.18
N GLU A 54 -9.59 11.01 6.96
CA GLU A 54 -9.54 11.62 5.63
C GLU A 54 -8.14 11.51 5.03
N GLY A 55 -7.95 10.58 4.09
CA GLY A 55 -6.71 10.44 3.34
C GLY A 55 -6.46 11.63 2.41
N ARG A 56 -5.25 12.20 2.47
CA ARG A 56 -4.81 13.28 1.55
C ARG A 56 -3.44 13.00 0.91
N GLY A 57 -3.13 11.73 0.69
CA GLY A 57 -1.94 11.27 -0.02
C GLY A 57 -0.69 11.09 0.86
N ASP A 58 -0.83 11.00 2.19
CA ASP A 58 0.30 10.71 3.08
C ASP A 58 0.85 9.29 2.82
N PRO A 59 2.08 9.13 2.29
CA PRO A 59 2.64 7.82 1.98
C PRO A 59 3.32 7.16 3.18
N THR A 60 3.32 7.79 4.36
CA THR A 60 4.18 7.40 5.48
C THR A 60 3.52 6.45 6.48
N PHE A 61 2.21 6.17 6.37
CA PHE A 61 1.52 5.32 7.35
C PHE A 61 2.01 3.88 7.33
N GLY A 62 2.79 3.52 8.35
CA GLY A 62 3.39 2.20 8.47
C GLY A 62 4.38 1.83 7.35
N SER A 63 4.75 2.76 6.48
CA SER A 63 5.72 2.53 5.41
C SER A 63 7.01 1.90 5.95
N ARG A 64 7.53 0.90 5.23
CA ARG A 64 8.80 0.24 5.62
C ARG A 64 10.03 1.12 5.40
N TYR A 65 9.91 2.18 4.61
CA TYR A 65 11.03 3.05 4.22
C TYR A 65 11.08 4.36 5.00
N VAL A 66 9.92 4.99 5.17
CA VAL A 66 9.83 6.38 5.67
C VAL A 66 8.77 6.53 6.77
N GLY A 67 8.21 5.42 7.23
CA GLY A 67 7.04 5.40 8.08
C GLY A 67 7.26 4.92 9.50
N SER A 68 6.20 5.02 10.29
CA SER A 68 6.10 4.43 11.62
C SER A 68 4.65 4.02 11.87
N ARG A 69 4.41 3.05 12.77
CA ARG A 69 3.07 2.75 13.29
C ARG A 69 2.66 3.68 14.44
N ALA A 70 3.53 4.58 14.85
CA ALA A 70 3.28 5.48 15.98
C ALA A 70 2.15 6.50 15.74
N PHE A 71 1.73 6.71 14.48
CA PHE A 71 0.58 7.57 14.15
C PHE A 71 -0.71 7.12 14.84
N LEU A 72 -0.93 5.80 14.99
CA LEU A 72 -2.10 5.26 15.67
C LEU A 72 -2.19 5.74 17.12
N TYR A 73 -1.06 5.78 17.84
CA TYR A 73 -1.03 6.31 19.20
C TYR A 73 -1.35 7.81 19.24
N LYS A 74 -0.89 8.58 18.24
CA LYS A 74 -1.22 10.01 18.15
C LYS A 74 -2.72 10.22 17.93
N TRP A 75 -3.34 9.49 17.00
CA TRP A 75 -4.78 9.57 16.76
C TRP A 75 -5.59 9.14 17.99
N VAL A 76 -5.27 7.98 18.59
CA VAL A 76 -5.97 7.52 19.80
C VAL A 76 -5.83 8.52 20.94
N ARG A 77 -4.66 9.14 21.10
CA ARG A 77 -4.45 10.20 22.09
C ARG A 77 -5.32 11.42 21.78
N GLN A 78 -5.35 11.91 20.54
CA GLN A 78 -6.17 13.04 20.14
C GLN A 78 -7.67 12.80 20.36
N LEU A 79 -8.15 11.57 20.08
CA LEU A 79 -9.54 11.19 20.36
C LEU A 79 -9.84 11.20 21.86
N ARG A 80 -8.91 10.69 22.69
CA ARG A 80 -9.04 10.73 24.16
C ARG A 80 -9.00 12.16 24.70
N ASP A 81 -8.12 12.99 24.16
CA ASP A 81 -7.99 14.42 24.53
C ASP A 81 -9.27 15.20 24.13
N ALA A 82 -9.96 14.77 23.06
CA ALA A 82 -11.30 15.24 22.69
C ALA A 82 -12.43 14.66 23.56
N GLY A 83 -12.11 13.85 24.57
CA GLY A 83 -13.07 13.24 25.50
C GLY A 83 -13.73 11.96 24.98
N ILE A 84 -13.40 11.49 23.78
CA ILE A 84 -14.01 10.30 23.18
C ILE A 84 -13.44 9.03 23.82
N LYS A 85 -14.30 8.24 24.44
CA LYS A 85 -14.01 6.92 25.02
C LYS A 85 -14.71 5.78 24.29
N ARG A 86 -15.85 6.08 23.63
CA ARG A 86 -16.64 5.14 22.84
C ARG A 86 -17.21 5.83 21.61
N ILE A 87 -17.29 5.10 20.50
CA ILE A 87 -17.92 5.55 19.25
C ILE A 87 -19.09 4.60 19.00
N THR A 88 -20.29 5.14 18.77
CA THR A 88 -21.48 4.30 18.47
C THR A 88 -21.73 4.14 16.98
N GLY A 89 -21.24 5.07 16.16
CA GLY A 89 -21.26 4.96 14.70
C GLY A 89 -20.06 4.19 14.16
N SER A 90 -19.76 4.45 12.89
CA SER A 90 -18.70 3.80 12.13
C SER A 90 -17.36 4.54 12.28
N VAL A 91 -16.27 3.81 12.07
CA VAL A 91 -14.95 4.40 11.79
C VAL A 91 -14.68 4.21 10.31
N ILE A 92 -14.62 5.31 9.56
CA ILE A 92 -14.62 5.34 8.10
C ILE A 92 -13.26 5.81 7.61
N ALA A 93 -12.63 5.02 6.76
CA ALA A 93 -11.46 5.41 6.01
C ALA A 93 -11.91 6.07 4.71
N ASP A 94 -11.79 7.39 4.62
CA ASP A 94 -12.17 8.17 3.43
C ASP A 94 -10.95 8.40 2.54
N ALA A 95 -10.94 7.75 1.37
CA ALA A 95 -9.88 7.89 0.37
C ALA A 95 -10.32 8.69 -0.88
N SER A 96 -11.44 9.41 -0.80
CA SER A 96 -12.07 10.11 -1.95
C SER A 96 -11.36 11.39 -2.42
N TYR A 97 -10.27 11.79 -1.75
CA TYR A 97 -9.51 12.99 -2.11
C TYR A 97 -8.77 12.86 -3.45
N PHE A 98 -8.42 11.64 -3.86
CA PHE A 98 -7.91 11.34 -5.21
C PHE A 98 -9.04 10.79 -6.08
N ASP A 99 -8.83 10.80 -7.39
CA ASP A 99 -9.74 10.14 -8.32
C ASP A 99 -9.76 8.61 -8.12
N ALA A 100 -10.67 7.94 -8.84
CA ALA A 100 -10.85 6.50 -8.75
C ALA A 100 -9.79 5.70 -9.54
N ASP A 101 -8.92 6.37 -10.31
CA ASP A 101 -7.94 5.73 -11.19
C ASP A 101 -6.70 5.33 -10.38
N ALA A 102 -6.83 4.22 -9.67
CA ALA A 102 -5.79 3.72 -8.79
C ALA A 102 -4.54 3.18 -9.52
N LEU A 103 -4.58 2.97 -10.84
CA LEU A 103 -3.43 2.53 -11.62
C LEU A 103 -3.15 3.53 -12.74
N ASN A 104 -1.88 3.71 -13.05
CA ASN A 104 -1.49 4.45 -14.24
C ASN A 104 -1.89 3.64 -15.50
N PRO A 105 -2.75 4.18 -16.40
CA PRO A 105 -3.21 3.45 -17.58
C PRO A 105 -2.10 3.16 -18.60
N ALA A 106 -0.92 3.79 -18.47
CA ALA A 106 0.25 3.52 -19.31
C ALA A 106 1.16 2.40 -18.74
N TRP A 107 0.87 1.86 -17.56
CA TRP A 107 1.59 0.69 -17.04
C TRP A 107 1.18 -0.57 -17.77
N LEU A 108 2.10 -1.53 -17.82
CA LEU A 108 1.81 -2.87 -18.30
C LEU A 108 0.89 -3.57 -17.31
N TRP A 109 -0.07 -4.34 -17.82
CA TRP A 109 -1.02 -5.07 -16.97
C TRP A 109 -0.31 -6.13 -16.13
N GLU A 110 0.82 -6.65 -16.61
CA GLU A 110 1.66 -7.62 -15.93
C GLU A 110 2.32 -7.03 -14.67
N ASP A 111 2.56 -5.72 -14.64
CA ASP A 111 3.13 -5.03 -13.49
C ASP A 111 2.08 -4.86 -12.37
N ALA A 112 0.80 -4.79 -12.72
CA ALA A 112 -0.29 -4.57 -11.77
C ALA A 112 -0.37 -5.70 -10.73
N GLY A 113 -0.26 -5.31 -9.46
CA GLY A 113 -0.23 -6.23 -8.32
C GLY A 113 1.15 -6.42 -7.70
N ASN A 114 2.22 -5.96 -8.36
CA ASN A 114 3.58 -5.98 -7.82
C ASN A 114 3.90 -4.72 -7.00
N TYR A 115 4.87 -4.82 -6.08
CA TYR A 115 5.20 -3.77 -5.11
C TYR A 115 5.69 -2.44 -5.72
N TYR A 116 6.14 -2.46 -6.98
CA TYR A 116 6.60 -1.26 -7.70
C TYR A 116 5.50 -0.60 -8.54
N ALA A 117 4.34 -1.25 -8.65
CA ALA A 117 3.13 -0.74 -9.26
C ALA A 117 1.90 -0.98 -8.34
N PRO A 118 1.96 -0.55 -7.05
CA PRO A 118 0.81 -0.64 -6.18
C PRO A 118 -0.27 0.33 -6.64
N GLY A 119 -1.51 0.10 -6.21
CA GLY A 119 -2.57 1.09 -6.39
C GLY A 119 -2.20 2.43 -5.74
N ILE A 120 -2.56 3.54 -6.36
CA ILE A 120 -2.34 4.88 -5.85
C ILE A 120 -3.66 5.36 -5.23
N PHE A 121 -3.66 5.58 -3.91
CA PHE A 121 -4.84 6.01 -3.17
C PHE A 121 -4.51 7.18 -2.25
N ALA A 122 -5.51 8.02 -1.96
CA ALA A 122 -5.34 9.13 -1.02
C ALA A 122 -5.08 8.65 0.42
N LEU A 123 -5.42 7.41 0.75
CA LEU A 123 -5.07 6.77 2.01
C LEU A 123 -4.35 5.45 1.71
N SER A 124 -3.09 5.38 2.08
CA SER A 124 -2.25 4.18 1.91
C SER A 124 -1.70 3.73 3.25
N TYR A 125 -1.67 2.41 3.48
CA TYR A 125 -1.08 1.81 4.68
C TYR A 125 -0.08 0.73 4.27
N LEU A 126 1.08 0.67 4.93
CA LEU A 126 2.17 -0.26 4.62
C LEU A 126 2.59 -0.20 3.14
N ASP A 127 2.84 1.01 2.65
CA ASP A 127 3.20 1.29 1.25
C ASP A 127 2.12 0.85 0.22
N ASN A 128 0.91 0.61 0.70
CA ASN A 128 -0.18 -0.04 -0.05
C ASN A 128 0.22 -1.40 -0.63
N THR A 129 1.00 -2.15 0.14
CA THR A 129 1.49 -3.48 -0.22
C THR A 129 1.09 -4.52 0.83
N MET A 130 1.07 -5.78 0.41
CA MET A 130 1.03 -6.92 1.30
C MET A 130 2.20 -7.85 0.98
N ASN A 131 2.78 -8.46 2.00
CA ASN A 131 3.70 -9.57 1.84
C ASN A 131 2.90 -10.87 1.79
N ILE A 132 3.19 -11.71 0.81
CA ILE A 132 2.69 -13.09 0.73
C ILE A 132 3.81 -13.97 1.24
N VAL A 133 3.60 -14.65 2.37
CA VAL A 133 4.61 -15.55 2.95
C VAL A 133 4.43 -16.93 2.33
N LEU A 134 5.49 -17.44 1.73
CA LEU A 134 5.48 -18.73 1.03
C LEU A 134 6.29 -19.78 1.80
N LYS A 135 5.95 -21.04 1.60
CA LYS A 135 6.79 -22.19 1.93
C LYS A 135 7.11 -22.95 0.65
N SER A 136 8.38 -23.19 0.39
CA SER A 136 8.81 -23.89 -0.82
C SER A 136 9.24 -25.32 -0.53
N GLY A 137 8.72 -26.24 -1.34
CA GLY A 137 9.05 -27.66 -1.30
C GLY A 137 10.24 -28.02 -2.20
N PRO A 138 10.44 -29.31 -2.50
CA PRO A 138 11.45 -29.78 -3.44
C PRO A 138 11.25 -29.20 -4.84
N VAL A 139 12.31 -29.21 -5.65
CA VAL A 139 12.25 -28.74 -7.04
C VAL A 139 11.14 -29.46 -7.82
N GLY A 140 10.33 -28.69 -8.55
CA GLY A 140 9.18 -29.16 -9.32
C GLY A 140 7.83 -29.04 -8.61
N SER A 141 7.82 -28.86 -7.28
CA SER A 141 6.58 -28.64 -6.53
C SER A 141 6.03 -27.22 -6.72
N ILE A 142 4.78 -27.01 -6.32
CA ILE A 142 4.18 -25.67 -6.18
C ILE A 142 4.51 -25.16 -4.76
N ALA A 143 4.83 -23.88 -4.63
CA ALA A 143 5.03 -23.25 -3.32
C ALA A 143 3.69 -23.12 -2.58
N GLU A 144 3.65 -23.26 -1.27
CA GLU A 144 2.45 -23.10 -0.45
C GLU A 144 2.35 -21.65 0.04
N VAL A 145 1.16 -21.03 -0.07
CA VAL A 145 0.91 -19.73 0.57
C VAL A 145 0.54 -19.98 2.02
N LEU A 146 1.36 -19.48 2.95
CA LEU A 146 1.14 -19.67 4.39
C LEU A 146 0.22 -18.60 4.98
N ASN A 147 0.49 -17.33 4.69
CA ASN A 147 -0.29 -16.19 5.17
C ASN A 147 0.07 -14.90 4.40
N THR A 148 -0.63 -13.82 4.73
CA THR A 148 -0.32 -12.46 4.30
C THR A 148 0.02 -11.56 5.47
N THR A 149 0.88 -10.57 5.23
CA THR A 149 1.14 -9.47 6.18
C THR A 149 1.00 -8.13 5.45
N PRO A 150 0.01 -7.27 5.81
CA PRO A 150 -1.01 -7.50 6.83
C PRO A 150 -1.97 -8.63 6.42
N ASN A 151 -2.73 -9.17 7.38
CA ASN A 151 -3.82 -10.07 7.05
C ASN A 151 -4.89 -9.30 6.27
N VAL A 152 -5.22 -9.79 5.08
CA VAL A 152 -6.27 -9.23 4.21
C VAL A 152 -7.44 -10.21 4.21
N PRO A 153 -8.58 -9.88 4.84
CA PRO A 153 -9.76 -10.74 4.82
C PRO A 153 -10.22 -11.03 3.39
N ASP A 154 -10.69 -12.25 3.17
CA ASP A 154 -11.31 -12.70 1.91
C ASP A 154 -10.42 -12.60 0.67
N ILE A 155 -9.09 -12.49 0.85
CA ILE A 155 -8.15 -12.54 -0.26
C ILE A 155 -7.98 -13.97 -0.77
N GLU A 156 -8.04 -14.14 -2.08
CA GLU A 156 -7.95 -15.43 -2.74
C GLU A 156 -6.69 -15.49 -3.62
N PHE A 157 -5.97 -16.61 -3.52
CA PHE A 157 -4.78 -16.87 -4.30
C PHE A 157 -5.02 -18.00 -5.29
N GLU A 158 -4.90 -17.68 -6.58
CA GLU A 158 -4.70 -18.69 -7.60
C GLU A 158 -3.20 -18.88 -7.80
N ASN A 159 -2.66 -19.91 -7.17
CA ASN A 159 -1.22 -20.07 -7.02
C ASN A 159 -0.62 -21.12 -7.96
N HIS A 160 0.29 -20.65 -8.81
CA HIS A 160 1.06 -21.45 -9.77
C HIS A 160 2.58 -21.28 -9.60
N ILE A 161 3.04 -20.72 -8.48
CA ILE A 161 4.47 -20.48 -8.22
C ILE A 161 5.22 -21.81 -8.12
N ARG A 162 6.30 -21.97 -8.88
CA ARG A 162 7.12 -23.20 -8.90
C ARG A 162 8.35 -23.11 -8.02
N CYS A 163 8.63 -24.19 -7.28
CA CYS A 163 9.89 -24.37 -6.55
C CYS A 163 10.97 -24.83 -7.53
N THR A 164 12.06 -24.07 -7.66
CA THR A 164 13.14 -24.34 -8.63
C THR A 164 14.54 -24.20 -8.00
N HIS A 165 15.58 -24.30 -8.83
CA HIS A 165 16.97 -24.13 -8.42
C HIS A 165 17.43 -22.66 -8.33
N ILE A 166 16.55 -21.69 -8.61
CA ILE A 166 16.93 -20.27 -8.50
C ILE A 166 17.25 -19.89 -7.05
N SER A 167 18.06 -18.85 -6.88
CA SER A 167 18.47 -18.32 -5.57
C SER A 167 17.89 -16.94 -5.25
N TYR A 168 16.99 -16.43 -6.10
CA TYR A 168 16.39 -15.11 -6.00
C TYR A 168 14.85 -15.21 -6.07
N ASP A 169 14.16 -14.10 -5.82
CA ASP A 169 12.71 -14.00 -6.00
C ASP A 169 12.34 -13.80 -7.47
N GLY A 170 11.79 -14.84 -8.09
CA GLY A 170 11.23 -14.81 -9.43
C GLY A 170 9.71 -14.94 -9.43
N ALA A 171 9.04 -14.68 -8.30
CA ALA A 171 7.59 -14.70 -8.22
C ALA A 171 7.00 -13.38 -8.72
N PHE A 172 5.85 -13.47 -9.36
CA PHE A 172 5.06 -12.33 -9.80
C PHE A 172 3.64 -12.46 -9.27
N VAL A 173 3.08 -11.31 -8.91
CA VAL A 173 1.70 -11.21 -8.44
C VAL A 173 0.93 -10.36 -9.44
N HIS A 174 -0.10 -10.94 -10.04
CA HIS A 174 -1.01 -10.22 -10.91
C HIS A 174 -2.33 -9.96 -10.19
N GLY A 175 -2.81 -8.72 -10.28
CA GLY A 175 -4.09 -8.32 -9.70
C GLY A 175 -4.37 -6.84 -9.90
N VAL A 176 -5.63 -6.47 -9.80
CA VAL A 176 -6.08 -5.09 -9.94
C VAL A 176 -6.64 -4.57 -8.61
N PRO A 177 -6.60 -3.24 -8.39
CA PRO A 177 -7.34 -2.59 -7.32
C PRO A 177 -8.79 -3.08 -7.21
N TYR A 178 -9.31 -3.08 -5.98
CA TYR A 178 -10.69 -3.47 -5.63
C TYR A 178 -11.10 -4.92 -5.92
N SER A 179 -10.22 -5.73 -6.54
CA SER A 179 -10.36 -7.18 -6.59
C SER A 179 -9.65 -7.82 -5.40
N ASN A 180 -10.24 -8.88 -4.83
CA ASN A 180 -9.61 -9.71 -3.80
C ASN A 180 -8.92 -10.96 -4.37
N ARG A 181 -8.90 -11.14 -5.69
CA ARG A 181 -8.23 -12.30 -6.33
C ARG A 181 -6.83 -11.93 -6.80
N ARG A 182 -5.85 -12.77 -6.51
CA ARG A 182 -4.45 -12.62 -6.95
C ARG A 182 -3.99 -13.87 -7.68
N TYR A 183 -3.42 -13.68 -8.86
CA TYR A 183 -2.84 -14.76 -9.65
C TYR A 183 -1.33 -14.77 -9.43
N LEU A 184 -0.81 -15.85 -8.85
CA LEU A 184 0.60 -15.96 -8.46
C LEU A 184 1.33 -16.89 -9.43
N VAL A 185 2.42 -16.40 -10.04
CA VAL A 185 3.21 -17.14 -11.02
C VAL A 185 4.70 -16.94 -10.82
N GLY A 186 5.50 -17.64 -11.63
CA GLY A 186 6.95 -17.52 -11.63
C GLY A 186 7.59 -18.61 -10.78
N SER A 187 8.70 -18.29 -10.14
CA SER A 187 9.51 -19.29 -9.44
C SER A 187 10.14 -18.75 -8.17
N VAL A 188 10.37 -19.65 -7.21
CA VAL A 188 11.05 -19.38 -5.94
C VAL A 188 12.11 -20.45 -5.65
N PRO A 189 13.11 -20.16 -4.80
CA PRO A 189 14.08 -21.16 -4.37
C PRO A 189 13.41 -22.34 -3.66
N SER A 190 13.80 -23.57 -4.00
CA SER A 190 13.29 -24.79 -3.34
C SER A 190 13.75 -24.95 -1.88
N ASN A 191 13.00 -25.77 -1.11
CA ASN A 191 13.31 -26.23 0.25
C ASN A 191 13.48 -25.10 1.30
N ARG A 192 12.61 -24.08 1.30
CA ARG A 192 12.55 -23.02 2.31
C ARG A 192 11.30 -23.19 3.16
N GLN A 193 11.47 -23.18 4.49
CA GLN A 193 10.34 -23.20 5.42
C GLN A 193 9.51 -21.91 5.36
N THR A 194 10.20 -20.79 5.11
CA THR A 194 9.62 -19.49 4.85
C THR A 194 10.42 -18.78 3.76
N PHE A 195 9.70 -18.16 2.83
CA PHE A 195 10.22 -17.33 1.75
C PHE A 195 9.33 -16.10 1.62
#